data_AF-A0A646KKM7-F1
#
_entry.id   AF-A0A646KKM7-F1
#
_cell.length_a   1.000
_cell.length_b   1.000
_cell.length_c   1.000
_cell.angle_alpha   90.00
_cell.angle_beta   90.00
_cell.angle_gamma   90.00
#
_symmetry.space_group_name_H-M   'P 1'
#
loop_
_entity.id
_entity.type
_entity.pdbx_description
1 polymer ?
#
loop_
_entity_poly.entity_id
_entity_poly.type
_entity_poly.pdbx_seq_one_letter_code
_entity_poly.pdbx_strand_id
1 'polypeptide(L)' 'MRVESVGVRARIACVSGSPPCGAEPPDAARELTPGDVQAWAEYHFRRTGHRRYARAVCDTVQWDPPPGIDPRTIEARL' A
#
# COMPACT_ATOMS: atom_id res chain seq x y z
N MET A 1 -19.92 -16.57 5.59
CA MET A 1 -19.00 -15.90 4.66
C MET A 1 -18.09 -15.02 5.48
N ARG A 2 -16.79 -15.30 5.49
CA ARG A 2 -15.79 -14.53 6.25
C ARG A 2 -14.83 -13.94 5.24
N VAL A 3 -14.48 -12.68 5.47
CA VAL A 3 -13.51 -11.94 4.67
C VAL A 3 -12.35 -11.68 5.61
N GLU A 4 -11.19 -12.25 5.31
CA GLU A 4 -9.98 -11.97 6.07
C GLU A 4 -9.14 -10.94 5.31
N SER A 5 -8.83 -9.83 5.97
CA SER A 5 -7.92 -8.82 5.44
C SER A 5 -6.48 -9.33 5.60
N VAL A 6 -5.77 -9.52 4.50
CA VAL A 6 -4.40 -10.07 4.47
C VAL A 6 -3.34 -8.98 4.70
N GLY A 7 -3.77 -7.77 5.04
CA GLY A 7 -2.92 -6.66 5.48
C GLY A 7 -2.84 -5.53 4.46
N VAL A 8 -2.96 -4.29 4.96
CA VAL A 8 -2.86 -3.07 4.17
C VAL A 8 -1.39 -2.67 4.03
N ARG A 9 -0.92 -2.51 2.80
CA ARG A 9 0.43 -2.06 2.46
C ARG A 9 0.38 -0.67 1.85
N ALA A 10 1.38 0.15 2.07
CA ALA A 10 1.44 1.48 1.49
C ALA A 10 2.82 1.82 0.92
N ARG A 11 2.82 2.70 -0.10
CA ARG A 11 4.01 3.29 -0.71
C ARG A 11 3.86 4.81 -0.71
N ILE A 12 4.98 5.52 -0.64
CA ILE A 12 5.01 6.98 -0.67
C ILE A 12 6.27 7.51 -1.36
N ALA A 13 6.12 8.59 -2.13
CA ALA A 13 7.22 9.32 -2.76
C ALA A 13 7.04 10.84 -2.63
N CYS A 14 8.13 11.59 -2.53
CA CYS A 14 8.10 13.05 -2.52
C CYS A 14 7.96 13.58 -3.96
N VAL A 15 6.89 14.32 -4.23
CA VAL A 15 6.60 14.94 -5.55
C VAL A 15 6.62 16.46 -5.48
N SER A 16 7.35 17.01 -4.52
CA SER A 16 7.57 18.46 -4.40
C SER A 16 8.63 18.93 -5.38
N GLY A 17 8.51 20.18 -5.84
CA GLY A 17 9.47 20.83 -6.74
C GLY A 17 9.18 20.62 -8.23
N SER A 18 9.97 21.31 -9.05
CA SER A 18 10.05 21.13 -10.50
C SER A 18 11.52 21.27 -10.92
N PRO A 19 12.22 20.18 -11.28
CA PRO A 19 11.73 18.80 -11.36
C PRO A 19 11.35 18.22 -9.98
N PRO A 20 10.50 17.18 -9.93
CA PRO A 20 10.06 16.57 -8.68
C PRO A 20 11.23 15.93 -7.93
N CYS A 21 11.23 16.07 -6.60
CA CYS A 21 12.26 15.54 -5.71
C CYS A 21 12.50 14.02 -5.88
N GLY A 22 11.43 13.23 -6.03
CA GLY A 22 11.51 11.78 -6.27
C GLY A 22 12.00 10.94 -5.09
N ALA A 23 12.22 11.53 -3.91
CA ALA A 23 12.70 10.80 -2.75
C ALA A 23 11.66 9.80 -2.25
N GLU A 24 12.11 8.59 -1.89
CA GLU A 24 11.31 7.50 -1.34
C GLU A 24 11.93 7.01 0.00
N PRO A 25 11.16 6.35 0.87
CA PRO A 25 11.73 5.63 2.01
C PRO A 25 12.68 4.52 1.55
N PRO A 26 13.71 4.20 2.34
CA PRO A 26 14.69 3.17 1.97
C PRO A 26 14.04 1.80 1.73
N ASP A 27 14.56 1.02 0.77
CA ASP A 27 13.99 -0.24 0.25
C ASP A 27 13.68 -1.32 1.31
N ALA A 28 14.34 -1.29 2.47
CA ALA A 28 13.99 -2.16 3.61
C ALA A 28 12.55 -1.90 4.13
N ALA A 29 11.92 -0.83 3.68
CA ALA A 29 10.58 -0.39 4.04
C ALA A 29 9.58 -0.55 2.87
N ARG A 30 9.82 -1.49 1.94
CA ARG A 30 8.91 -1.77 0.79
C ARG A 30 7.48 -2.15 1.16
N GLU A 31 7.24 -2.45 2.44
CA GLU A 31 5.95 -2.80 3.00
C GLU A 31 5.66 -1.87 4.19
N LEU A 32 5.36 -0.60 3.92
CA LEU A 32 5.02 0.35 4.97
C LEU A 32 3.59 0.12 5.46
N THR A 33 3.41 0.21 6.77
CA THR A 33 2.09 0.49 7.33
C THR A 33 1.68 1.93 6.99
N PRO A 34 0.39 2.27 7.09
CA PRO A 34 -0.05 3.66 7.02
C PRO A 34 0.69 4.61 7.99
N GLY A 35 1.10 4.12 9.16
CA GLY A 35 1.86 4.90 10.14
C GLY A 35 3.29 5.22 9.69
N ASP A 36 3.98 4.24 9.11
CA ASP A 36 5.37 4.43 8.65
C ASP A 36 5.45 5.43 7.50
N VAL A 37 4.44 5.43 6.62
CA VAL A 37 4.28 6.43 5.56
C VAL A 37 4.22 7.85 6.12
N GLN A 38 3.43 8.05 7.17
CA GLN A 38 3.29 9.36 7.80
C GLN A 38 4.59 9.78 8.49
N ALA A 39 5.21 8.87 9.26
CA ALA A 39 6.47 9.14 9.94
C ALA A 39 7.58 9.53 8.95
N TRP A 40 7.67 8.84 7.81
CA TRP A 40 8.63 9.19 6.77
C TRP A 40 8.35 10.55 6.14
N ALA A 41 7.09 10.89 5.82
CA ALA A 41 6.73 12.18 5.25
C ALA A 41 7.07 13.33 6.21
N GLU A 42 6.80 13.17 7.51
CA GLU A 42 7.14 14.15 8.54
C GLU A 42 8.65 14.33 8.70
N TYR A 43 9.40 13.23 8.69
CA TYR A 43 10.86 13.26 8.71
C TYR A 43 11.43 13.99 7.47
N HIS A 44 10.94 13.64 6.29
CA HIS A 44 11.38 14.22 5.03
C HIS A 44 11.05 15.72 4.95
N PHE A 45 9.84 16.11 5.37
CA PHE A 45 9.42 17.51 5.47
C PHE A 45 10.34 18.30 6.41
N ARG A 46 10.64 17.78 7.60
CA ARG A 46 11.53 18.48 8.56
C ARG A 46 12.92 18.75 8.01
N ARG A 47 13.44 17.90 7.10
CA ARG A 47 14.77 18.08 6.51
C ARG A 47 14.81 18.95 5.26
N THR A 48 13.73 18.98 4.48
CA THR A 48 13.74 19.57 3.12
C THR A 48 12.74 20.72 2.95
N GLY A 49 11.76 20.83 3.84
CA GLY A 49 10.61 21.73 3.67
C GLY A 49 9.62 21.29 2.59
N HIS A 50 9.81 20.14 1.95
CA HIS A 50 8.95 19.64 0.88
C HIS A 50 7.56 19.23 1.41
N ARG A 51 6.48 19.70 0.76
CA ARG A 51 5.10 19.60 1.29
C ARG A 51 4.18 18.66 0.50
N ARG A 52 4.58 18.26 -0.71
CA ARG A 52 3.77 17.44 -1.63
C ARG A 52 4.35 16.04 -1.75
N TYR A 53 3.50 15.04 -1.47
CA TYR A 53 3.84 13.62 -1.48
C TYR A 53 2.74 12.84 -2.22
N ALA A 54 3.14 11.85 -3.01
CA ALA A 54 2.22 10.90 -3.65
C ALA A 54 2.22 9.60 -2.85
N ARG A 55 1.03 9.06 -2.56
CA ARG A 55 0.84 7.83 -1.77
C ARG A 55 0.02 6.82 -2.57
N ALA A 56 0.41 5.55 -2.50
CA ALA A 56 -0.40 4.43 -2.98
C ALA A 56 -0.69 3.48 -1.81
N VAL A 57 -1.91 2.95 -1.74
CA VAL A 57 -2.31 1.93 -0.75
C VAL A 57 -2.73 0.69 -1.52
N CYS A 58 -2.11 -0.44 -1.20
CA CYS A 58 -2.45 -1.74 -1.73
C CYS A 58 -3.08 -2.55 -0.60
N ASP A 59 -4.33 -2.94 -0.79
CA ASP A 59 -5.03 -3.85 0.12
C ASP A 59 -5.22 -5.21 -0.56
N THR A 60 -5.27 -6.28 0.23
CA THR A 60 -5.49 -7.64 -0.27
C THR A 60 -6.54 -8.32 0.58
N VAL A 61 -7.57 -8.82 -0.09
CA VAL A 61 -8.69 -9.50 0.52
C VAL A 61 -8.72 -10.93 0.01
N GLN A 62 -8.77 -11.89 0.95
CA GLN A 62 -9.02 -13.30 0.63
C GLN A 62 -10.49 -13.63 0.89
N TRP A 63 -11.10 -14.38 -0.04
CA TRP A 63 -12.48 -14.82 0.05
C TRP A 63 -12.55 -16.34 0.07
N ASP A 64 -13.05 -16.91 1.15
CA ASP A 64 -13.28 -18.34 1.21
C ASP A 64 -14.68 -18.70 0.68
N PRO A 65 -14.78 -19.68 -0.24
CA PRO A 65 -16.08 -20.16 -0.70
C PRO A 65 -16.87 -20.80 0.46
N PRO A 66 -18.21 -20.72 0.45
CA PRO A 66 -19.02 -21.41 1.44
C PRO A 66 -18.77 -22.93 1.40
N PRO A 67 -18.84 -23.62 2.56
CA PRO A 67 -18.62 -25.05 2.62
C PRO A 67 -19.60 -25.79 1.69
N GLY A 68 -19.08 -26.69 0.87
CA GLY A 68 -19.86 -27.46 -0.11
C GLY A 68 -19.79 -26.96 -1.55
N ILE A 69 -19.08 -25.86 -1.85
CA ILE A 69 -18.75 -25.47 -3.23
C ILE A 69 -17.34 -25.98 -3.56
N ASP A 70 -17.25 -26.93 -4.50
CA ASP A 70 -15.98 -27.36 -5.07
C ASP A 70 -15.41 -26.21 -5.93
N PRO A 71 -14.19 -25.70 -5.63
CA PRO A 71 -13.56 -24.62 -6.38
C PRO A 71 -13.40 -24.93 -7.88
N ARG A 72 -13.33 -26.21 -8.28
CA ARG A 72 -13.30 -26.63 -9.69
C ARG A 72 -14.59 -26.35 -10.45
N THR A 73 -15.69 -26.11 -9.75
CA THR A 73 -16.99 -25.77 -10.36
C THR A 73 -17.04 -24.31 -10.82
N ILE A 74 -16.19 -23.44 -10.26
CA ILE A 74 -16.18 -21.99 -10.52
C ILE A 74 -15.45 -21.68 -11.83
N GLU A 75 -14.37 -22.40 -12.15
CA GLU A 75 -13.56 -22.19 -13.36
C GLU A 75 -14.30 -22.55 -14.66
N ALA A 76 -15.37 -23.36 -14.59
CA ALA A 76 -16.13 -23.78 -15.77
C ALA A 76 -17.12 -22.73 -16.31
N ARG A 77 -17.18 -21.52 -15.72
CA ARG A 77 -18.15 -20.47 -16.08
C ARG A 77 -17.51 -19.12 -16.46
N LEU A 78 -16.19 -19.05 -16.60
CA LEU A 78 -15.48 -17.87 -17.11
C LEU A 78 -15.04 -18.08 -18.57
#